data_AF-A0A1I1LC42-F1
#
_entry.id   AF-A0A1I1LC42-F1
#
_cell.length_a   1.000
_cell.length_b   1.000
_cell.length_c   1.000
_cell.angle_alpha   90.00
_cell.angle_beta   90.00
_cell.angle_gamma   90.00
#
_symmetry.space_group_name_H-M   'P 1'
#
loop_
_entity.id
_entity.type
_entity.pdbx_description
1 polymer ?
#
loop_
_entity_poly.entity_id
_entity_poly.type
_entity_poly.pdbx_seq_one_letter_code
_entity_poly.pdbx_strand_id
1 'polypeptide(L)'
;MLPSDFAETGRHALRRQDTPPAMFQVIGERGSGTNILRKMIEKNVDLFRTEALGWKHGFPRMLAVPRNLLTIVCIRDARAWALSMHKRPWHGHPSLQLLEFSDFIRATWRGKVDRIADFETIHPELAAEGEELQFDRHPLTGRPFGNLFALRRAKLEGHLSMLVRGGDVAVIRMESFLADPEGTLDWLCAAYGLTRKHADLKTVKARLGNRFNTSVDGYTRPDTPDALSPRDMGFLRAQLDLTLESQLGYTYD
;
A
#
# COMPACT_ATOMS: atom_id res chain seq x y z
N MET A 1 -1.36 18.38 3.45
CA MET A 1 -1.52 18.01 4.86
C MET A 1 -2.89 17.37 4.99
N LEU A 2 -3.02 16.25 5.70
CA LEU A 2 -4.33 15.66 5.96
C LEU A 2 -5.13 16.56 6.92
N PRO A 3 -6.46 16.60 6.81
CA PRO A 3 -7.28 17.35 7.75
C PRO A 3 -7.27 16.68 9.13
N SER A 4 -7.54 17.47 10.18
CA SER A 4 -7.51 17.00 11.57
C SER A 4 -8.53 15.90 11.88
N ASP A 5 -9.62 15.83 11.13
CA ASP A 5 -10.68 14.82 11.26
C ASP A 5 -10.33 13.49 10.58
N PHE A 6 -9.19 13.39 9.87
CA PHE A 6 -8.78 12.14 9.23
C PHE A 6 -8.55 11.02 10.25
N ALA A 7 -7.99 11.34 11.43
CA ALA A 7 -7.71 10.34 12.45
C ALA A 7 -8.98 9.60 12.90
N GLU A 8 -10.12 10.31 12.92
CA GLU A 8 -11.43 9.78 13.29
C GLU A 8 -12.10 9.07 12.12
N THR A 9 -12.18 9.72 10.96
CA THR A 9 -12.92 9.20 9.80
C THR A 9 -12.18 8.12 9.02
N GLY A 10 -10.85 8.21 8.97
CA GLY A 10 -9.97 7.37 8.14
C GLY A 10 -10.18 7.54 6.64
N ARG A 11 -10.82 8.63 6.19
CA ARG A 11 -11.04 8.93 4.78
C ARG A 11 -10.88 10.42 4.52
N HIS A 12 -10.18 10.77 3.45
CA HIS A 12 -10.03 12.15 3.01
C HIS A 12 -10.12 12.23 1.49
N ALA A 13 -10.83 13.24 1.00
CA ALA A 13 -10.96 13.53 -0.42
C ALA A 13 -10.36 14.91 -0.72
N LEU A 14 -9.50 14.94 -1.72
CA LEU A 14 -8.96 16.14 -2.32
C LEU A 14 -9.42 16.19 -3.77
N ARG A 15 -10.47 16.98 -4.04
CA ARG A 15 -10.96 17.24 -5.38
C ARG A 15 -10.28 18.48 -5.95
N ARG A 16 -9.71 18.33 -7.14
CA ARG A 16 -9.02 19.37 -7.90
C ARG A 16 -9.69 19.66 -9.24
N GLN A 17 -10.54 18.75 -9.72
CA GLN A 17 -11.28 18.93 -10.96
C GLN A 17 -12.78 19.12 -10.70
N ASP A 18 -13.41 19.95 -11.53
CA ASP A 18 -14.86 20.12 -11.53
C ASP A 18 -15.56 18.90 -12.15
N THR A 19 -14.94 18.29 -13.16
CA THR A 19 -15.46 17.09 -13.81
C THR A 19 -15.13 15.82 -13.03
N PRO A 20 -16.06 14.84 -12.94
CA PRO A 20 -15.74 13.54 -12.36
C PRO A 20 -14.55 12.86 -13.04
N PRO A 21 -13.69 12.14 -12.29
CA PRO A 21 -12.60 11.39 -12.87
C PRO A 21 -13.15 10.23 -13.72
N ALA A 22 -12.46 9.91 -14.80
CA ALA A 22 -12.83 8.82 -15.71
C ALA A 22 -12.13 7.50 -15.34
N MET A 23 -11.05 7.58 -14.56
CA MET A 23 -10.26 6.43 -14.16
C MET A 23 -9.72 6.55 -12.74
N PHE A 24 -9.29 5.43 -12.17
CA PHE A 24 -8.61 5.38 -10.89
C PHE A 24 -7.42 4.44 -10.87
N GLN A 25 -6.50 4.71 -9.94
CA GLN A 25 -5.46 3.78 -9.54
C GLN A 25 -5.33 3.77 -8.02
N VAL A 26 -5.20 2.57 -7.44
CA VAL A 26 -4.95 2.41 -6.01
C VAL A 26 -3.47 2.19 -5.78
N ILE A 27 -2.85 3.06 -4.99
CA ILE A 27 -1.44 2.96 -4.57
C ILE A 27 -1.35 2.78 -3.06
N GLY A 28 -0.23 2.22 -2.60
CA GLY A 28 0.00 2.02 -1.17
C GLY A 28 1.09 0.98 -0.94
N GLU A 29 1.58 0.90 0.29
CA GLU A 29 2.61 -0.09 0.66
C GLU A 29 2.14 -1.53 0.35
N ARG A 30 3.07 -2.45 0.08
CA ARG A 30 2.72 -3.88 0.08
C ARG A 30 2.09 -4.23 1.41
N GLY A 31 1.07 -5.09 1.40
CA GLY A 31 0.38 -5.48 2.63
C GLY A 31 -0.55 -4.43 3.25
N SER A 32 -0.75 -3.26 2.63
CA SER A 32 -1.70 -2.23 3.11
C SER A 32 -3.17 -2.55 2.81
N GLY A 33 -3.44 -3.43 1.85
CA GLY A 33 -4.81 -3.78 1.45
C GLY A 33 -5.27 -3.22 0.10
N THR A 34 -4.36 -2.60 -0.67
CA THR A 34 -4.62 -2.03 -2.01
C THR A 34 -5.44 -2.94 -2.92
N ASN A 35 -5.18 -4.25 -2.92
CA ASN A 35 -5.90 -5.22 -3.75
C ASN A 35 -7.36 -5.44 -3.34
N ILE A 36 -7.68 -5.37 -2.05
CA ILE A 36 -9.06 -5.48 -1.57
C ILE A 36 -9.82 -4.23 -1.99
N LEU A 37 -9.27 -3.06 -1.65
CA LEU A 37 -9.87 -1.76 -1.98
C LEU A 37 -10.09 -1.62 -3.49
N ARG A 38 -9.06 -1.90 -4.30
CA ARG A 38 -9.15 -1.91 -5.76
C ARG A 38 -10.29 -2.78 -6.27
N LYS A 39 -10.34 -4.06 -5.88
CA LYS A 39 -11.36 -5.00 -6.37
C LYS A 39 -12.77 -4.59 -5.92
N MET A 40 -12.91 -4.03 -4.71
CA MET A 40 -14.17 -3.51 -4.23
C MET A 40 -14.65 -2.32 -5.07
N ILE A 41 -13.75 -1.39 -5.42
CA ILE A 41 -14.08 -0.26 -6.30
C ILE A 41 -14.43 -0.76 -7.71
N GLU A 42 -13.59 -1.59 -8.34
CA GLU A 42 -13.86 -2.15 -9.67
C GLU A 42 -15.23 -2.82 -9.77
N LYS A 43 -15.63 -3.54 -8.72
CA LYS A 43 -16.88 -4.30 -8.71
C LYS A 43 -18.11 -3.45 -8.42
N ASN A 44 -17.97 -2.30 -7.77
CA ASN A 44 -19.10 -1.56 -7.23
C ASN A 44 -19.23 -0.10 -7.70
N VAL A 45 -18.19 0.48 -8.30
CA VAL A 45 -18.16 1.88 -8.74
C VAL A 45 -17.89 1.93 -10.24
N ASP A 46 -18.64 2.76 -10.96
CA ASP A 46 -18.49 2.96 -12.40
C ASP A 46 -17.29 3.85 -12.71
N LEU A 47 -16.09 3.25 -12.59
CA LEU A 47 -14.82 3.92 -12.79
C LEU A 47 -13.80 2.95 -13.37
N PHE A 48 -13.08 3.38 -14.42
CA PHE A 48 -12.11 2.54 -15.10
C PHE A 48 -10.81 2.41 -14.31
N ARG A 49 -10.29 1.20 -14.11
CA ARG A 49 -8.98 1.02 -13.48
C ARG A 49 -7.86 1.27 -14.49
N THR A 50 -6.84 2.00 -14.06
CA THR A 50 -5.55 2.10 -14.76
C THR A 50 -4.38 1.73 -13.84
N GLU A 51 -3.20 1.54 -14.43
CA GLU A 51 -1.91 1.38 -13.75
C GLU A 51 -0.87 2.40 -14.25
N ALA A 52 -1.36 3.54 -14.78
CA ALA A 52 -0.55 4.54 -15.47
C ALA A 52 0.47 5.28 -14.57
N LEU A 53 0.31 5.25 -13.24
CA LEU A 53 1.28 5.81 -12.29
C LEU A 53 2.41 4.82 -11.94
N GLY A 54 2.52 3.72 -12.68
CA GLY A 54 3.52 2.66 -12.48
C GLY A 54 3.11 1.69 -11.38
N TRP A 55 4.08 0.93 -10.87
CA TRP A 55 3.82 -0.13 -9.89
C TRP A 55 3.22 0.43 -8.60
N LYS A 56 2.03 -0.03 -8.23
CA LYS A 56 1.23 0.51 -7.10
C LYS A 56 1.94 0.51 -5.73
N HIS A 57 2.93 -0.36 -5.54
CA HIS A 57 3.73 -0.47 -4.32
C HIS A 57 5.06 0.30 -4.38
N GLY A 58 5.43 0.76 -5.57
CA GLY A 58 6.58 1.61 -5.82
C GLY A 58 6.45 2.98 -5.14
N PHE A 59 7.55 3.73 -5.13
CA PHE A 59 7.45 5.18 -4.96
C PHE A 59 6.72 5.76 -6.19
N PRO A 60 5.96 6.86 -6.06
CA PRO A 60 5.34 7.49 -7.23
C PRO A 60 6.41 7.83 -8.28
N ARG A 61 6.30 7.20 -9.45
CA ARG A 61 7.15 7.40 -10.63
C ARG A 61 6.24 7.53 -11.84
N MET A 62 5.85 8.76 -12.16
CA MET A 62 4.94 9.07 -13.26
C MET A 62 5.44 10.23 -14.11
N LEU A 63 5.08 10.23 -15.39
CA LEU A 63 5.34 11.36 -16.30
C LEU A 63 4.51 12.60 -15.91
N ALA A 64 3.24 12.38 -15.57
CA ALA A 64 2.29 13.40 -15.15
C ALA A 64 1.18 12.77 -14.29
N VAL A 65 0.43 13.59 -13.54
CA VAL A 65 -0.84 13.19 -12.94
C VAL A 65 -1.98 13.68 -13.84
N PRO A 66 -2.67 12.78 -14.58
CA PRO A 66 -3.77 13.18 -15.46
C PRO A 66 -4.93 13.80 -14.68
N ARG A 67 -5.58 14.82 -15.26
CA ARG A 67 -6.75 15.48 -14.64
C ARG A 67 -7.94 14.52 -14.49
N ASN A 68 -8.10 13.57 -15.39
CA ASN A 68 -9.18 12.59 -15.37
C ASN A 68 -8.90 11.36 -14.48
N LEU A 69 -7.84 11.38 -13.66
CA LEU A 69 -7.44 10.28 -12.79
C LEU A 69 -7.71 10.60 -11.32
N LEU A 70 -8.39 9.68 -10.64
CA LEU A 70 -8.46 9.61 -9.19
C LEU A 70 -7.34 8.70 -8.66
N THR A 71 -6.40 9.28 -7.92
CA THR A 71 -5.41 8.48 -7.18
C THR A 71 -5.96 8.12 -5.81
N ILE A 72 -5.94 6.84 -5.45
CA ILE A 72 -6.43 6.36 -4.15
C ILE A 72 -5.23 5.83 -3.35
N VAL A 73 -4.86 6.52 -2.29
CA VAL A 73 -3.80 6.13 -1.36
C VAL A 73 -4.39 5.26 -0.25
N CYS A 74 -4.00 3.99 -0.22
CA CYS A 74 -4.41 3.04 0.81
C CYS A 74 -3.32 2.96 1.89
N ILE A 75 -3.72 3.20 3.14
CA ILE A 75 -2.85 3.13 4.32
C ILE A 75 -3.35 2.08 5.30
N ARG A 76 -2.47 1.62 6.20
CA ARG A 76 -2.77 0.57 7.19
C ARG A 76 -1.95 0.76 8.46
N ASP A 77 -2.43 0.26 9.60
CA ASP A 77 -1.70 0.22 10.88
C ASP A 77 -0.34 -0.48 10.74
N ALA A 78 0.72 0.13 11.27
CA ALA A 78 2.09 -0.36 11.12
C ALA A 78 2.34 -1.75 11.76
N ARG A 79 1.62 -2.11 12.83
CA ARG A 79 1.73 -3.42 13.49
C ARG A 79 1.14 -4.51 12.61
N ALA A 80 -0.12 -4.32 12.22
CA ALA A 80 -0.83 -5.25 11.34
C ALA A 80 -0.15 -5.36 9.96
N TRP A 81 0.41 -4.25 9.48
CA TRP A 81 1.22 -4.20 8.26
C TRP A 81 2.52 -5.01 8.40
N ALA A 82 3.31 -4.81 9.46
CA ALA A 82 4.57 -5.53 9.65
C ALA A 82 4.36 -7.05 9.77
N LEU A 83 3.33 -7.48 10.51
CA LEU A 83 2.92 -8.88 10.59
C LEU A 83 2.52 -9.42 9.22
N SER A 84 1.78 -8.63 8.43
CA SER A 84 1.41 -9.01 7.05
C SER A 84 2.63 -9.15 6.13
N MET A 85 3.61 -8.26 6.27
CA MET A 85 4.87 -8.29 5.52
C MET A 85 5.71 -9.52 5.87
N HIS A 86 5.80 -9.87 7.15
CA HIS A 86 6.47 -11.10 7.56
C HIS A 86 5.70 -12.33 7.09
N LYS A 87 4.38 -12.37 7.24
CA LYS A 87 3.58 -13.52 6.79
C LYS A 87 3.77 -13.80 5.31
N ARG A 88 3.91 -12.75 4.48
CA ARG A 88 4.03 -12.83 3.03
C ARG A 88 4.99 -11.76 2.51
N PRO A 89 6.31 -12.00 2.54
CA PRO A 89 7.31 -11.04 2.11
C PRO A 89 7.42 -11.01 0.59
N TRP A 90 6.32 -10.63 -0.09
CA TRP A 90 6.23 -10.56 -1.55
C TRP A 90 7.36 -9.73 -2.15
N HIS A 91 8.06 -10.32 -3.13
CA HIS A 91 9.21 -9.71 -3.79
C HIS A 91 10.36 -9.38 -2.83
N GLY A 92 10.35 -9.89 -1.59
CA GLY A 92 11.48 -9.78 -0.68
C GLY A 92 12.59 -10.74 -1.07
N HIS A 93 13.84 -10.33 -0.90
CA HIS A 93 14.98 -11.20 -1.14
C HIS A 93 14.84 -12.51 -0.34
N PRO A 94 15.21 -13.68 -0.89
CA PRO A 94 14.99 -14.97 -0.24
C PRO A 94 15.53 -15.05 1.20
N SER A 95 16.65 -14.36 1.49
CA SER A 95 17.21 -14.31 2.85
C SER A 95 16.27 -13.72 3.91
N LEU A 96 15.34 -12.84 3.53
CA LEU A 96 14.34 -12.29 4.45
C LEU A 96 13.29 -13.33 4.85
N GLN A 97 13.07 -14.37 4.04
CA GLN A 97 12.09 -15.42 4.31
C GLN A 97 12.55 -16.39 5.40
N LEU A 98 13.85 -16.38 5.72
CA LEU A 98 14.53 -17.22 6.70
C LEU A 98 14.54 -16.62 8.11
N LEU A 99 14.12 -15.37 8.25
CA LEU A 99 14.25 -14.62 9.50
C LEU A 99 13.01 -14.82 10.36
N GLU A 100 13.23 -15.00 11.67
CA GLU A 100 12.20 -14.81 12.68
C GLU A 100 11.67 -13.37 12.64
N PHE A 101 10.44 -13.14 13.09
CA PHE A 101 9.79 -11.83 12.96
C PHE A 101 10.63 -10.67 13.54
N SER A 102 11.22 -10.86 14.71
CA SER A 102 12.08 -9.85 15.35
C SER A 102 13.30 -9.49 14.48
N ASP A 103 13.94 -10.47 13.87
CA ASP A 103 15.10 -10.20 13.00
C ASP A 103 14.66 -9.64 11.65
N PHE A 104 13.53 -10.11 11.12
CA PHE A 104 12.93 -9.62 9.87
C PHE A 104 12.67 -8.12 9.89
N ILE A 105 12.03 -7.59 10.95
CA ILE A 105 11.71 -6.15 11.01
C ILE A 105 12.96 -5.28 11.14
N ARG A 106 14.09 -5.84 11.62
CA ARG A 106 15.38 -5.16 11.81
C ARG A 106 16.33 -5.33 10.64
N ALA A 107 16.10 -6.31 9.78
CA ALA A 107 16.94 -6.59 8.62
C ALA A 107 16.83 -5.49 7.57
N THR A 108 17.94 -5.22 6.89
CA THR A 108 17.95 -4.33 5.72
C THR A 108 16.99 -4.86 4.66
N TRP A 109 16.05 -4.01 4.21
CA TRP A 109 15.10 -4.42 3.20
C TRP A 109 15.76 -4.51 1.83
N ARG A 110 15.62 -5.68 1.20
CA ARG A 110 16.08 -5.98 -0.16
C ARG A 110 14.92 -6.60 -0.92
N GLY A 111 14.55 -5.98 -2.04
CA GLY A 111 13.55 -6.54 -2.95
C GLY A 111 14.22 -7.25 -4.13
N LYS A 112 13.50 -8.19 -4.74
CA LYS A 112 13.91 -8.93 -5.94
C LYS A 112 12.77 -8.95 -6.95
N VAL A 113 13.09 -8.84 -8.23
CA VAL A 113 12.14 -9.14 -9.32
C VAL A 113 12.05 -10.65 -9.44
N ASP A 114 11.15 -11.26 -8.67
CA ASP A 114 10.92 -12.72 -8.63
C ASP A 114 9.86 -13.20 -9.63
N ARG A 115 8.93 -12.32 -10.03
CA ARG A 115 7.89 -12.61 -11.01
C ARG A 115 7.55 -11.36 -11.81
N ILE A 116 8.06 -11.28 -13.04
CA ILE A 116 7.95 -10.07 -13.88
C ILE A 116 6.50 -9.60 -14.09
N ALA A 117 5.55 -10.55 -14.18
CA ALA A 117 4.13 -10.28 -14.38
C ALA A 117 3.43 -9.53 -13.23
N ASP A 118 4.06 -9.46 -12.04
CA ASP A 118 3.52 -8.73 -10.89
C ASP A 118 3.93 -7.23 -10.91
N PHE A 119 4.79 -6.82 -11.85
CA PHE A 119 5.26 -5.46 -12.01
C PHE A 119 4.59 -4.79 -13.22
N GLU A 120 3.74 -3.82 -12.93
CA GLU A 120 3.03 -3.05 -13.94
C GLU A 120 4.02 -2.18 -14.76
N THR A 121 3.71 -1.96 -16.04
CA THR A 121 4.44 -1.06 -16.96
C THR A 121 5.90 -1.43 -17.27
N ILE A 122 6.29 -2.71 -17.08
CA ILE A 122 7.59 -3.22 -17.53
C ILE A 122 7.53 -3.59 -19.02
N HIS A 123 8.57 -3.22 -19.78
CA HIS A 123 8.71 -3.61 -21.18
C HIS A 123 8.90 -5.13 -21.28
N PRO A 124 8.20 -5.85 -22.18
CA PRO A 124 8.23 -7.31 -22.24
C PRO A 124 9.62 -7.90 -22.54
N GLU A 125 10.48 -7.16 -23.24
CA GLU A 125 11.85 -7.58 -23.54
C GLU A 125 12.85 -7.28 -22.42
N LEU A 126 12.41 -6.64 -21.34
CA LEU A 126 13.31 -6.34 -20.22
C LEU A 126 13.61 -7.63 -19.44
N ALA A 127 14.82 -8.15 -19.58
CA ALA A 127 15.32 -9.31 -18.84
C ALA A 127 15.67 -8.93 -17.38
N ALA A 128 14.66 -8.51 -16.60
CA ALA A 128 14.82 -8.04 -15.22
C ALA A 128 14.59 -9.13 -14.16
N GLU A 129 14.12 -10.32 -14.54
CA GLU A 129 13.88 -11.40 -13.58
C GLU A 129 15.20 -11.83 -12.91
N GLY A 130 15.17 -11.96 -11.58
CA GLY A 130 16.37 -12.23 -10.78
C GLY A 130 17.04 -10.98 -10.22
N GLU A 131 16.84 -9.82 -10.84
CA GLU A 131 17.53 -8.58 -10.47
C GLU A 131 16.96 -7.93 -9.19
N GLU A 132 17.75 -7.04 -8.61
CA GLU A 132 17.34 -6.28 -7.43
C GLU A 132 16.20 -5.29 -7.77
N LEU A 133 15.14 -5.34 -6.97
CA LEU A 133 13.95 -4.53 -7.20
C LEU A 133 14.21 -3.05 -6.86
N GLN A 134 14.47 -2.24 -7.88
CA GLN A 134 14.73 -0.81 -7.72
C GLN A 134 13.53 -0.03 -7.16
N PHE A 135 12.30 -0.54 -7.30
CA PHE A 135 11.12 0.07 -6.70
C PHE A 135 11.17 0.09 -5.15
N ASP A 136 12.02 -0.72 -4.53
CA ASP A 136 12.23 -0.77 -3.08
C ASP A 136 13.45 0.03 -2.58
N ARG A 137 14.10 0.79 -3.47
CA ARG A 137 15.23 1.66 -3.14
C ARG A 137 14.78 3.06 -2.76
N HIS A 138 15.60 3.74 -1.96
CA HIS A 138 15.41 5.15 -1.70
C HIS A 138 15.53 5.95 -3.02
N PRO A 139 14.49 6.69 -3.45
CA PRO A 139 14.41 7.25 -4.80
C PRO A 139 15.50 8.29 -5.09
N LEU A 140 16.02 8.97 -4.06
CA LEU A 140 17.08 9.98 -4.22
C LEU A 140 18.51 9.44 -4.10
N THR A 141 18.72 8.33 -3.38
CA THR A 141 20.08 7.86 -3.03
C THR A 141 20.40 6.48 -3.61
N GLY A 142 19.40 5.76 -4.12
CA GLY A 142 19.53 4.38 -4.60
C GLY A 142 19.82 3.35 -3.49
N ARG A 143 19.95 3.78 -2.23
CA ARG A 143 20.33 2.91 -1.12
C ARG A 143 19.17 2.02 -0.66
N PRO A 144 19.47 0.83 -0.11
CA PRO A 144 18.50 0.07 0.68
C PRO A 144 18.01 0.84 1.91
N PHE A 145 16.86 0.44 2.44
CA PHE A 145 16.42 0.86 3.76
C PHE A 145 16.97 -0.07 4.83
N GLY A 146 17.52 0.51 5.91
CA GLY A 146 18.20 -0.25 6.96
C GLY A 146 17.30 -1.23 7.73
N ASN A 147 15.98 -1.00 7.72
CA ASN A 147 14.98 -1.87 8.33
C ASN A 147 13.61 -1.69 7.68
N LEU A 148 12.64 -2.53 8.05
CA LEU A 148 11.30 -2.54 7.48
C LEU A 148 10.54 -1.22 7.73
N PHE A 149 10.68 -0.62 8.91
CA PHE A 149 9.98 0.62 9.26
C PHE A 149 10.58 1.85 8.57
N ALA A 150 11.88 1.85 8.30
CA ALA A 150 12.53 2.86 7.48
C ALA A 150 12.00 2.84 6.03
N LEU A 151 11.75 1.65 5.46
CA LEU A 151 11.08 1.51 4.16
C LEU A 151 9.65 2.08 4.23
N ARG A 152 8.87 1.67 5.24
CA ARG A 152 7.49 2.15 5.43
C ARG A 152 7.41 3.67 5.46
N ARG A 153 8.19 4.31 6.32
CA ARG A 153 8.18 5.77 6.47
C ARG A 153 8.39 6.47 5.13
N ALA A 154 9.43 6.07 4.39
CA ALA A 154 9.71 6.63 3.08
C ALA A 154 8.58 6.36 2.07
N LYS A 155 8.02 5.14 2.06
CA LYS A 155 6.91 4.78 1.17
C LYS A 155 5.66 5.60 1.46
N LEU A 156 5.31 5.72 2.73
CA LEU A 156 4.15 6.47 3.21
C LEU A 156 4.29 7.96 2.86
N GLU A 157 5.45 8.57 3.13
CA GLU A 157 5.77 9.94 2.68
C GLU A 157 5.63 10.07 1.15
N GLY A 158 6.19 9.09 0.41
CA GLY A 158 6.08 9.01 -1.03
C GLY A 158 4.63 8.98 -1.51
N HIS A 159 3.78 8.10 -0.98
CA HIS A 159 2.38 7.97 -1.38
C HIS A 159 1.55 9.19 -0.96
N LEU A 160 1.74 9.72 0.25
CA LEU A 160 1.04 10.92 0.71
C LEU A 160 1.44 12.19 -0.05
N SER A 161 2.63 12.21 -0.67
CA SER A 161 3.03 13.32 -1.53
C SER A 161 2.10 13.51 -2.74
N MET A 162 1.25 12.53 -3.09
CA MET A 162 0.21 12.71 -4.10
C MET A 162 -0.73 13.88 -3.79
N LEU A 163 -0.99 14.19 -2.51
CA LEU A 163 -1.82 15.33 -2.09
C LEU A 163 -1.33 16.69 -2.58
N VAL A 164 -0.05 16.79 -2.98
CA VAL A 164 0.57 18.03 -3.47
C VAL A 164 1.09 17.92 -4.91
N ARG A 165 0.94 16.76 -5.57
CA ARG A 165 1.39 16.53 -6.96
C ARG A 165 0.34 16.87 -8.03
N GLY A 166 -0.85 17.30 -7.61
CA GLY A 166 -1.98 17.61 -8.49
C GLY A 166 -2.89 16.41 -8.72
N GLY A 167 -4.02 16.64 -9.40
CA GLY A 167 -5.06 15.64 -9.64
C GLY A 167 -5.97 15.38 -8.43
N ASP A 168 -6.99 14.55 -8.65
CA ASP A 168 -7.90 14.13 -7.60
C ASP A 168 -7.27 13.03 -6.75
N VAL A 169 -7.37 13.13 -5.41
CA VAL A 169 -6.73 12.19 -4.49
C VAL A 169 -7.65 11.81 -3.34
N ALA A 170 -7.94 10.51 -3.20
CA ALA A 170 -8.55 9.96 -2.00
C ALA A 170 -7.49 9.28 -1.12
N VAL A 171 -7.52 9.51 0.19
CA VAL A 171 -6.74 8.75 1.17
C VAL A 171 -7.71 7.91 1.98
N ILE A 172 -7.47 6.60 2.06
CA ILE A 172 -8.36 5.63 2.72
C ILE A 172 -7.56 4.75 3.66
N ARG A 173 -7.93 4.78 4.93
CA ARG A 173 -7.47 3.84 5.96
C ARG A 173 -8.16 2.50 5.80
N MET A 174 -7.38 1.44 5.68
CA MET A 174 -7.90 0.09 5.40
C MET A 174 -8.85 -0.40 6.49
N GLU A 175 -8.56 -0.09 7.76
CA GLU A 175 -9.37 -0.46 8.91
C GLU A 175 -10.76 0.20 8.85
N SER A 176 -10.81 1.50 8.53
CA SER A 176 -12.08 2.23 8.32
C SER A 176 -12.87 1.65 7.14
N PHE A 177 -12.19 1.34 6.03
CA PHE A 177 -12.83 0.70 4.88
C PHE A 177 -13.40 -0.68 5.21
N LEU A 178 -12.72 -1.49 6.01
CA LEU A 178 -13.21 -2.82 6.40
C LEU A 178 -14.39 -2.75 7.37
N ALA A 179 -14.42 -1.74 8.23
CA ALA A 179 -15.52 -1.52 9.18
C ALA A 179 -16.80 -1.08 8.47
N ASP A 180 -16.70 -0.23 7.44
CA ASP A 180 -17.83 0.25 6.65
C ASP A 180 -17.50 0.33 5.15
N PRO A 181 -17.49 -0.82 4.43
CA PRO A 181 -17.15 -0.83 3.01
C PRO A 181 -18.18 -0.11 2.14
N GLU A 182 -19.47 -0.22 2.48
CA GLU A 182 -20.55 0.38 1.71
C GLU A 182 -20.53 1.91 1.86
N GLY A 183 -20.55 2.42 3.09
CA GLY A 183 -20.50 3.86 3.34
C GLY A 183 -19.20 4.51 2.91
N THR A 184 -18.08 3.77 2.85
CA THR A 184 -16.84 4.29 2.24
C THR A 184 -16.97 4.44 0.72
N LEU A 185 -17.62 3.50 0.03
CA LEU A 185 -17.79 3.61 -1.42
C LEU A 185 -18.84 4.65 -1.79
N ASP A 186 -19.90 4.81 -1.00
CA ASP A 186 -20.90 5.86 -1.19
C ASP A 186 -20.29 7.25 -0.98
N TRP A 187 -19.45 7.40 0.06
CA TRP A 187 -18.65 8.60 0.25
C TRP A 187 -17.73 8.89 -0.93
N LEU A 188 -17.07 7.86 -1.49
CA LEU A 188 -16.20 8.03 -2.65
C LEU A 188 -17.00 8.53 -3.87
N CYS A 189 -18.19 7.95 -4.09
CA CYS A 189 -19.10 8.39 -5.15
C CYS A 189 -19.55 9.84 -4.96
N ALA A 190 -19.98 10.21 -3.76
CA ALA A 190 -20.40 11.57 -3.45
C ALA A 190 -19.24 12.58 -3.61
N ALA A 191 -18.05 12.25 -3.11
CA ALA A 191 -16.89 13.14 -3.16
C ALA A 191 -16.43 13.46 -4.59
N TYR A 192 -16.49 12.48 -5.50
CA TYR A 192 -15.96 12.60 -6.86
C TYR A 192 -17.04 12.66 -7.95
N GLY A 193 -18.33 12.65 -7.59
CA GLY A 193 -19.43 12.64 -8.55
C GLY A 193 -19.46 11.36 -9.39
N LEU A 194 -19.19 10.22 -8.76
CA LEU A 194 -19.21 8.89 -9.39
C LEU A 194 -20.52 8.18 -9.12
N THR A 195 -20.76 7.10 -9.86
CA THR A 195 -21.99 6.31 -9.76
C THR A 195 -21.70 4.90 -9.27
N ARG A 196 -22.60 4.37 -8.44
CA ARG A 196 -22.60 2.96 -8.05
C ARG A 196 -23.02 2.09 -9.23
N LYS A 197 -22.34 0.96 -9.46
CA LYS A 197 -22.75 -0.03 -10.48
C LYS A 197 -24.00 -0.82 -10.07
N HIS A 198 -24.24 -0.93 -8.77
CA HIS A 198 -25.27 -1.77 -8.18
C HIS A 198 -25.87 -1.06 -6.97
N ALA A 199 -27.15 -1.32 -6.69
CA ALA A 199 -27.80 -0.86 -5.46
C ALA A 199 -27.16 -1.53 -4.23
N ASP A 200 -27.00 -2.85 -4.24
CA ASP A 200 -26.39 -3.57 -3.11
C ASP A 200 -24.87 -3.71 -3.28
N LEU A 201 -24.15 -3.66 -2.17
CA LEU A 201 -22.74 -4.00 -2.09
C LEU A 201 -22.44 -5.42 -2.63
N LYS A 202 -21.66 -5.49 -3.69
CA LYS A 202 -21.07 -6.74 -4.17
C LYS A 202 -19.73 -6.98 -3.50
N THR A 203 -19.71 -7.94 -2.58
CA THR A 203 -18.49 -8.34 -1.88
C THR A 203 -17.49 -9.00 -2.82
N VAL A 204 -16.21 -8.92 -2.46
CA VAL A 204 -15.13 -9.63 -3.15
C VAL A 204 -14.62 -10.74 -2.25
N LYS A 205 -14.47 -11.95 -2.80
CA LYS A 205 -13.62 -12.97 -2.21
C LYS A 205 -12.15 -12.63 -2.50
N ALA A 206 -11.73 -11.40 -2.24
CA ALA A 206 -10.37 -10.96 -2.51
C ALA A 206 -9.46 -11.31 -1.33
N ARG A 207 -8.93 -12.54 -1.35
CA ARG A 207 -7.66 -12.84 -0.67
C ARG A 207 -6.63 -12.99 -1.77
N LEU A 208 -5.81 -11.97 -2.04
CA LEU A 208 -4.61 -12.23 -2.83
C LEU A 208 -3.71 -13.13 -1.98
N GLY A 209 -3.49 -14.37 -2.45
CA GLY A 209 -2.50 -15.31 -1.97
C GLY A 209 -2.55 -15.61 -0.47
N ASN A 210 -3.51 -16.42 0.00
CA ASN A 210 -3.26 -17.17 1.25
C ASN A 210 -2.12 -18.19 1.07
N ARG A 211 -1.86 -18.60 -0.18
CA ARG A 211 -0.68 -19.39 -0.56
C ARG A 211 0.40 -18.43 -1.02
N PHE A 212 1.24 -18.00 -0.09
CA PHE A 212 2.54 -17.46 -0.43
C PHE A 212 3.45 -18.66 -0.68
N ASN A 213 4.04 -18.74 -1.87
CA ASN A 213 5.02 -19.78 -2.16
C ASN A 213 6.38 -19.28 -1.70
N THR A 214 7.07 -20.08 -0.89
CA THR A 214 8.43 -19.78 -0.45
C THR A 214 9.35 -19.82 -1.66
N SER A 215 10.30 -18.89 -1.74
CA SER A 215 11.34 -18.90 -2.77
C SER A 215 12.62 -19.59 -2.30
N VAL A 216 12.57 -20.26 -1.15
CA VAL A 216 13.65 -21.05 -0.59
C VAL A 216 13.18 -22.49 -0.54
N ASP A 217 13.87 -23.35 -1.27
CA ASP A 217 13.56 -24.78 -1.35
C ASP A 217 13.96 -25.51 -0.05
N GLY A 218 13.13 -26.45 0.37
CA GLY A 218 13.41 -27.32 1.53
C GLY A 218 13.39 -26.64 2.90
N TYR A 219 12.95 -25.38 2.98
CA TYR A 219 12.92 -24.62 4.23
C TYR A 219 11.48 -24.30 4.68
N THR A 220 11.18 -24.66 5.93
CA THR A 220 9.95 -24.23 6.60
C THR A 220 10.14 -22.85 7.19
N ARG A 221 9.33 -21.89 6.75
CA ARG A 221 9.41 -20.51 7.25
C ARG A 221 9.02 -20.41 8.73
N PRO A 222 9.65 -19.48 9.47
CA PRO A 222 9.20 -19.12 10.81
C PRO A 222 7.75 -18.67 10.83
N ASP A 223 7.04 -19.05 11.88
CA ASP A 223 5.68 -18.59 12.10
C ASP A 223 5.68 -17.08 12.38
N THR A 224 4.67 -16.41 11.85
CA THR A 224 4.45 -15.00 12.19
C THR A 224 3.77 -14.96 13.55
N PRO A 225 4.28 -14.19 14.53
CA PRO A 225 3.61 -14.06 15.81
C PRO A 225 2.24 -13.37 15.64
N ASP A 226 1.33 -13.60 16.57
CA ASP A 226 0.01 -12.95 16.53
C ASP A 226 0.07 -11.45 16.86
N ALA A 227 1.11 -11.03 17.60
CA ALA A 227 1.35 -9.65 17.98
C ALA A 227 2.86 -9.35 18.10
N LEU A 228 3.21 -8.06 18.05
CA LEU A 228 4.58 -7.60 18.28
C LEU A 228 4.92 -7.74 19.77
N SER A 229 6.13 -8.23 20.09
CA SER A 229 6.64 -8.23 21.45
C SER A 229 6.85 -6.80 21.98
N PRO A 230 6.97 -6.57 23.30
CA PRO A 230 7.31 -5.25 23.84
C PRO A 230 8.61 -4.66 23.26
N ARG A 231 9.60 -5.52 22.99
CA ARG A 231 10.87 -5.13 22.35
C ARG A 231 10.66 -4.69 20.90
N ASP A 232 9.79 -5.37 20.16
CA ASP A 232 9.47 -5.04 18.77
C ASP A 232 8.60 -3.80 18.66
N MET A 233 7.67 -3.60 19.60
CA MET A 233 6.92 -2.35 19.75
C MET A 233 7.84 -1.17 20.07
N GLY A 234 8.82 -1.36 20.97
CA GLY A 234 9.86 -0.36 21.24
C GLY A 234 10.67 0.00 19.99
N PHE A 235 11.04 -1.00 19.19
CA PHE A 235 11.74 -0.78 17.92
C PHE A 235 10.86 -0.05 16.89
N LEU A 236 9.61 -0.47 16.72
CA LEU A 236 8.63 0.19 15.84
C LEU A 236 8.51 1.67 16.18
N ARG A 237 8.26 2.02 17.44
CA ARG A 237 8.15 3.41 17.90
C ARG A 237 9.40 4.23 17.62
N ALA A 238 10.58 3.64 17.81
CA ALA A 238 11.85 4.30 17.57
C ALA A 238 12.18 4.52 16.07
N GLN A 239 11.49 3.84 15.15
CA GLN A 239 11.76 3.92 13.70
C GLN A 239 10.71 4.69 12.90
N LEU A 240 9.48 4.81 13.42
CA LEU A 240 8.39 5.52 12.75
C LEU A 240 8.42 7.02 13.03
N ASP A 241 7.77 7.78 12.15
CA ASP A 241 7.34 9.15 12.45
C ASP A 241 6.00 9.08 13.17
N LEU A 242 6.03 9.14 14.51
CA LEU A 242 4.82 9.05 15.33
C LEU A 242 3.88 10.25 15.15
N THR A 243 4.39 11.40 14.70
CA THR A 243 3.54 12.55 14.40
C THR A 243 2.70 12.27 13.17
N LEU A 244 3.33 11.76 12.11
CA LEU A 244 2.63 11.36 10.89
C LEU A 244 1.66 10.20 11.16
N GLU A 245 2.08 9.16 11.88
CA GLU A 245 1.21 8.02 12.19
C GLU A 245 -0.02 8.46 13.02
N SER A 246 0.15 9.41 13.95
CA SER A 246 -0.97 10.01 14.71
C SER A 246 -1.95 10.78 13.81
N GLN A 247 -1.45 11.53 12.82
CA GLN A 247 -2.31 12.18 11.81
C GLN A 247 -3.12 11.17 10.98
N LEU A 248 -2.61 9.96 10.81
CA LEU A 248 -3.30 8.84 10.16
C LEU A 248 -4.26 8.09 11.11
N GLY A 249 -4.34 8.54 12.37
CA GLY A 249 -5.14 7.99 13.45
C GLY A 249 -4.60 6.70 14.03
N TYR A 250 -3.28 6.50 14.00
CA TYR A 250 -2.62 5.41 14.71
C TYR A 250 -1.87 5.91 15.93
N THR A 251 -2.06 5.22 17.04
CA THR A 251 -1.23 5.34 18.25
C THR A 251 -0.62 3.98 18.56
N TYR A 252 0.59 4.00 19.14
CA TYR A 252 1.39 2.80 19.39
C TYR A 252 1.84 2.73 20.84
N ASP A 253 0.98 3.12 21.78
CA ASP A 253 1.25 3.07 23.22
C ASP A 253 1.39 1.62 23.71
#